data_AF-A0A9D6EKX5-F1
#
_entry.id   AF-A0A9D6EKX5-F1
#
_cell.length_a   1.000
_cell.length_b   1.000
_cell.length_c   1.000
_cell.angle_alpha   90.00
_cell.angle_beta   90.00
_cell.angle_gamma   90.00
#
_symmetry.space_group_name_H-M   'P 1'
#
loop_
_entity.id
_entity.type
_entity.pdbx_description
1 polymer ?
#
loop_
_entity_poly.entity_id
_entity_poly.type
_entity_poly.pdbx_seq_one_letter_code
_entity_poly.pdbx_strand_id
1 'polypeptide(L)'
;MGETRVDLLHLLEDLRDAYPGAAEETILTEVVANSLDSGATTVTIAADPSRSTLTIVDDGVGMRRRDLARYHDVAATTKVRGDGIGFAGVGIKVGLLVSEEVLTESRLGKHHMATVWRLASRHRAPWKWVPPPGLVAEHGTVVRLQLKNPLSPLLDPGFIEGALWRHFQPLLDPALVDILAAHYPRGVRFVVNGRPLPQERWEAPERAPITVRLARKRKPSASGYLIRDPLPLPEERRGLAISTFGKVIKRGWDWLGITPSSPERVAGLIEAPALAQALTLNKADFARTGPRGATYLAYRKILQEAVSRQLAAWGDAR
;
A
#
# COMPACT_ATOMS: atom_id res chain seq x y z
N MET A 1 37.46 21.06 8.67
CA MET A 1 36.68 20.63 7.49
C MET A 1 35.24 20.44 7.96
N GLY A 2 34.27 21.14 7.37
CA GLY A 2 32.85 21.00 7.73
C GLY A 2 32.17 19.94 6.86
N GLU A 3 31.20 19.22 7.41
CA GLU A 3 30.38 18.23 6.71
C GLU A 3 28.90 18.62 6.73
N THR A 4 28.15 18.24 5.69
CA THR A 4 26.70 18.42 5.66
C THR A 4 26.05 17.58 6.76
N ARG A 5 25.23 18.21 7.60
CA ARG A 5 24.48 17.54 8.65
C ARG A 5 23.02 17.37 8.26
N VAL A 6 22.41 16.31 8.75
CA VAL A 6 20.98 16.03 8.56
C VAL A 6 20.23 16.29 9.87
N ASP A 7 19.19 17.11 9.78
CA ASP A 7 18.18 17.22 10.82
C ASP A 7 17.19 16.07 10.66
N LEU A 8 17.35 15.02 11.47
CA LEU A 8 16.61 13.77 11.28
C LEU A 8 15.13 13.96 11.56
N LEU A 9 14.76 14.71 12.62
CA LEU A 9 13.37 14.97 12.95
C LEU A 9 12.69 15.72 11.80
N HIS A 10 13.28 16.84 11.34
CA HIS A 10 12.72 17.58 10.21
C HIS A 10 12.65 16.73 8.93
N LEU A 11 13.68 15.92 8.64
CA LEU A 11 13.64 15.02 7.49
C LEU A 11 12.47 14.04 7.57
N LEU A 12 12.17 13.50 8.75
CA LEU A 12 11.03 12.59 8.92
C LEU A 12 9.69 13.33 8.78
N GLU A 13 9.60 14.59 9.21
CA GLU A 13 8.43 15.45 9.03
C GLU A 13 8.22 15.80 7.55
N ASP A 14 9.28 16.18 6.82
CA ASP A 14 9.24 16.42 5.38
C ASP A 14 8.81 15.14 4.62
N LEU A 15 9.34 13.99 5.04
CA LEU A 15 8.96 12.69 4.48
C LEU A 15 7.49 12.37 4.74
N ARG A 16 6.97 12.66 5.95
CA ARG A 16 5.55 12.53 6.28
C ARG A 16 4.71 13.42 5.36
N ASP A 17 5.09 14.69 5.22
CA ASP A 17 4.31 15.69 4.48
C ASP A 17 4.31 15.44 2.96
N ALA A 18 5.25 14.63 2.46
CA ALA A 18 5.25 14.17 1.08
C ALA A 18 4.16 13.11 0.77
N TYR A 19 3.60 12.42 1.77
CA TYR A 19 2.49 11.47 1.56
C TYR A 19 1.14 12.20 1.66
N PRO A 20 0.15 11.81 0.84
CA PRO A 20 -1.20 12.30 1.04
C PRO A 20 -1.82 11.64 2.28
N GLY A 21 -2.38 12.44 3.17
CA GLY A 21 -3.14 11.97 4.32
C GLY A 21 -2.31 11.91 5.61
N ALA A 22 -2.86 11.20 6.61
CA ALA A 22 -2.29 11.15 7.95
C ALA A 22 -1.05 10.24 8.02
N ALA A 23 -0.17 10.51 8.99
CA ALA A 23 1.03 9.72 9.25
C ALA A 23 0.67 8.26 9.56
N GLU A 24 -0.39 8.04 10.33
CA GLU A 24 -0.92 6.75 10.72
C GLU A 24 -1.26 5.87 9.52
N GLU A 25 -2.00 6.42 8.56
CA GLU A 25 -2.39 5.71 7.34
C GLU A 25 -1.17 5.40 6.46
N THR A 26 -0.23 6.34 6.38
CA THR A 26 1.05 6.13 5.69
C THR A 26 1.83 4.96 6.30
N ILE A 27 1.97 4.93 7.63
CA ILE A 27 2.68 3.87 8.34
C ILE A 27 2.03 2.52 8.06
N LEU A 28 0.70 2.41 8.24
CA LEU A 28 -0.04 1.16 8.02
C LEU A 28 0.16 0.66 6.59
N THR A 29 -0.07 1.50 5.59
CA THR A 29 0.01 1.09 4.18
C THR A 29 1.44 0.77 3.75
N GLU A 30 2.46 1.36 4.36
CA GLU A 30 3.86 1.06 4.07
C GLU A 30 4.34 -0.23 4.73
N VAL A 31 3.86 -0.57 5.93
CA VAL A 31 4.13 -1.89 6.52
C VAL A 31 3.47 -2.97 5.68
N VAL A 32 2.19 -2.82 5.35
CA VAL A 32 1.46 -3.78 4.50
C VAL A 32 2.14 -3.95 3.15
N ALA A 33 2.53 -2.86 2.48
CA ALA A 33 3.27 -2.94 1.22
C ALA A 33 4.59 -3.73 1.36
N ASN A 34 5.32 -3.55 2.46
CA ASN A 34 6.55 -4.30 2.71
C ASN A 34 6.29 -5.80 2.95
N SER A 35 5.19 -6.14 3.62
CA SER A 35 4.74 -7.52 3.81
C SER A 35 4.32 -8.17 2.47
N LEU A 36 3.64 -7.43 1.60
CA LEU A 36 3.30 -7.91 0.26
C LEU A 36 4.55 -8.17 -0.59
N ASP A 37 5.52 -7.27 -0.56
CA ASP A 37 6.80 -7.44 -1.27
C ASP A 37 7.63 -8.62 -0.72
N SER A 38 7.45 -8.98 0.55
CA SER A 38 8.13 -10.13 1.17
C SER A 38 7.45 -11.47 0.84
N GLY A 39 6.37 -11.44 0.05
CA GLY A 39 5.61 -12.61 -0.37
C GLY A 39 4.63 -13.13 0.69
N ALA A 40 4.24 -12.28 1.64
CA ALA A 40 3.27 -12.65 2.68
C ALA A 40 1.93 -13.05 2.07
N THR A 41 1.35 -14.12 2.60
CA THR A 41 -0.02 -14.57 2.34
C THR A 41 -0.98 -14.13 3.43
N THR A 42 -0.49 -13.81 4.61
CA THR A 42 -1.27 -13.34 5.75
C THR A 42 -0.59 -12.13 6.37
N VAL A 43 -1.33 -11.04 6.54
CA VAL A 43 -0.92 -9.90 7.34
C VAL A 43 -1.91 -9.72 8.49
N THR A 44 -1.44 -9.96 9.70
CA THR A 44 -2.21 -9.84 10.95
C THR A 44 -1.89 -8.52 11.62
N ILE A 45 -2.93 -7.77 11.96
CA ILE A 45 -2.83 -6.45 12.57
C ILE A 45 -3.60 -6.50 13.88
N ALA A 46 -2.93 -6.22 14.99
CA ALA A 46 -3.49 -6.22 16.33
C ALA A 46 -3.27 -4.85 16.97
N ALA A 47 -4.37 -4.16 17.26
CA ALA A 47 -4.41 -2.93 18.04
C ALA A 47 -4.81 -3.25 19.48
N ASP A 48 -4.00 -2.82 20.44
CA ASP A 48 -4.27 -2.91 21.88
C ASP A 48 -4.26 -1.50 22.49
N PRO A 49 -5.44 -0.87 22.63
CA PRO A 49 -5.57 0.46 23.23
C PRO A 49 -5.11 0.50 24.69
N SER A 50 -5.23 -0.60 25.43
CA SER A 50 -4.83 -0.65 26.85
C SER A 50 -3.32 -0.54 27.05
N ARG A 51 -2.56 -0.95 26.02
CA ARG A 51 -1.10 -0.87 25.99
C ARG A 51 -0.58 0.22 25.06
N SER A 52 -1.46 0.93 24.37
CA SER A 52 -1.11 1.86 23.28
C SER A 52 -0.20 1.21 22.23
N THR A 53 -0.46 -0.05 21.88
CA THR A 53 0.37 -0.79 20.91
C THR A 53 -0.39 -1.17 19.66
N LEU A 54 0.25 -0.96 18.51
CA LEU A 54 -0.11 -1.60 17.24
C LEU A 54 0.95 -2.65 16.92
N THR A 55 0.55 -3.89 16.65
CA THR A 55 1.43 -4.96 16.19
C THR A 55 0.97 -5.43 14.81
N ILE A 56 1.85 -5.37 13.81
CA ILE A 56 1.61 -5.91 12.47
C ILE A 56 2.57 -7.08 12.26
N VAL A 57 2.04 -8.24 11.90
CA VAL A 57 2.77 -9.49 11.69
C VAL A 57 2.48 -10.01 10.29
N ASP A 58 3.53 -10.27 9.52
CA ASP A 58 3.41 -10.97 8.24
C ASP A 58 4.09 -12.33 8.27
N ASP A 59 3.57 -13.24 7.44
CA ASP A 59 4.14 -14.57 7.18
C ASP A 59 5.03 -14.56 5.93
N GLY A 60 5.65 -13.43 5.60
CA GLY A 60 6.58 -13.33 4.48
C GLY A 60 7.91 -14.05 4.73
N VAL A 61 8.88 -13.84 3.84
CA VAL A 61 10.19 -14.52 3.93
C VAL A 61 11.00 -14.15 5.19
N GLY A 62 10.79 -12.96 5.74
CA GLY A 62 11.62 -12.41 6.82
C GLY A 62 12.99 -11.87 6.33
N MET A 63 13.85 -11.46 7.26
CA MET A 63 15.10 -10.77 6.97
C MET A 63 16.32 -11.49 7.53
N ARG A 64 17.46 -11.40 6.83
CA ARG A 64 18.76 -11.74 7.42
C ARG A 64 19.25 -10.58 8.30
N ARG A 65 20.23 -10.86 9.16
CA ARG A 65 20.80 -9.87 10.11
C ARG A 65 21.28 -8.59 9.43
N ARG A 66 21.95 -8.71 8.29
CA ARG A 66 22.42 -7.55 7.51
C ARG A 66 21.27 -6.72 6.95
N ASP A 67 20.19 -7.37 6.56
CA ASP A 67 19.03 -6.71 5.93
C ASP A 67 18.24 -5.96 7.00
N LEU A 68 18.05 -6.57 8.19
CA LEU A 68 17.44 -5.89 9.34
C LEU A 68 18.32 -4.76 9.90
N ALA A 69 19.65 -4.87 9.87
CA ALA A 69 20.52 -3.76 10.25
C ALA A 69 20.33 -2.55 9.32
N ARG A 70 20.35 -2.78 7.99
CA ARG A 70 20.12 -1.76 6.96
C ARG A 70 18.69 -1.26 6.91
N TYR A 71 17.74 -2.05 7.40
CA TYR A 71 16.35 -1.65 7.49
C TYR A 71 16.21 -0.33 8.24
N HIS A 72 17.07 0.00 9.20
CA HIS A 72 17.01 1.24 9.98
C HIS A 72 17.56 2.48 9.26
N ASP A 73 18.29 2.31 8.16
CA ASP A 73 18.85 3.42 7.40
C ASP A 73 17.72 4.19 6.68
N VAL A 74 17.84 5.52 6.63
CA VAL A 74 16.87 6.38 5.93
C VAL A 74 17.30 6.53 4.47
N ALA A 75 16.32 6.46 3.55
CA ALA A 75 16.54 6.52 2.11
C ALA A 75 17.49 5.43 1.56
N ALA A 76 17.62 4.33 2.30
CA ALA A 76 18.32 3.13 1.86
C ALA A 76 17.30 2.04 1.53
N THR A 77 17.44 1.44 0.36
CA THR A 77 16.69 0.24 0.02
C THR A 77 17.55 -0.67 -0.84
N THR A 78 17.37 -1.97 -0.67
CA THR A 78 17.91 -2.99 -1.58
C THR A 78 16.90 -3.40 -2.64
N LYS A 79 15.67 -2.88 -2.58
CA LYS A 79 14.57 -3.26 -3.47
C LYS A 79 14.68 -2.47 -4.77
N VAL A 80 14.45 -3.16 -5.89
CA VAL A 80 14.41 -2.56 -7.22
C VAL A 80 12.99 -2.05 -7.49
N ARG A 81 12.89 -0.82 -8.00
CA ARG A 81 11.59 -0.23 -8.36
C ARG A 81 10.94 -1.03 -9.48
N GLY A 82 9.68 -1.38 -9.31
CA GLY A 82 8.90 -2.15 -10.29
C GLY A 82 8.72 -3.62 -9.92
N ASP A 83 9.56 -4.16 -9.04
CA ASP A 83 9.43 -5.55 -8.56
C ASP A 83 8.35 -5.69 -7.48
N GLY A 84 8.02 -4.58 -6.81
CA GLY A 84 7.04 -4.50 -5.74
C GLY A 84 6.59 -3.07 -5.49
N ILE A 85 5.81 -2.89 -4.43
CA ILE A 85 5.26 -1.60 -4.01
C ILE A 85 6.34 -0.79 -3.28
N GLY A 86 7.07 -1.42 -2.35
CA GLY A 86 8.09 -0.79 -1.53
C GLY A 86 9.43 -0.68 -2.24
N PHE A 87 9.89 0.53 -2.55
CA PHE A 87 11.23 0.76 -3.11
C PHE A 87 11.90 2.02 -2.55
N ALA A 88 11.22 2.79 -1.69
CA ALA A 88 11.69 4.11 -1.27
C ALA A 88 12.62 4.06 -0.04
N GLY A 89 12.43 3.06 0.84
CA GLY A 89 13.20 2.94 2.08
C GLY A 89 12.86 3.99 3.15
N VAL A 90 11.71 4.68 3.04
CA VAL A 90 11.37 5.83 3.92
C VAL A 90 10.04 5.70 4.66
N GLY A 91 9.05 4.98 4.11
CA GLY A 91 7.67 5.03 4.62
C GLY A 91 7.51 4.64 6.09
N ILE A 92 8.05 3.49 6.49
CA ILE A 92 7.99 3.03 7.89
C ILE A 92 8.82 3.88 8.86
N LYS A 93 9.74 4.71 8.34
CA LYS A 93 10.58 5.60 9.17
C LYS A 93 9.74 6.69 9.83
N VAL A 94 8.64 7.09 9.19
CA VAL A 94 7.63 8.00 9.76
C VAL A 94 7.04 7.45 11.06
N GLY A 95 7.06 6.13 11.28
CA GLY A 95 6.65 5.49 12.53
C GLY A 95 7.36 6.03 13.78
N LEU A 96 8.59 6.52 13.64
CA LEU A 96 9.34 7.15 14.74
C LEU A 96 8.71 8.46 15.26
N LEU A 97 7.95 9.16 14.42
CA LEU A 97 7.30 10.41 14.82
C LEU A 97 6.17 10.13 15.82
N VAL A 98 5.42 9.04 15.61
CA VAL A 98 4.23 8.69 16.40
C VAL A 98 4.49 7.69 17.53
N SER A 99 5.68 7.06 17.56
CA SER A 99 6.02 5.99 18.50
C SER A 99 7.08 6.42 19.50
N GLU A 100 6.91 6.02 20.76
CA GLU A 100 7.98 6.04 21.77
C GLU A 100 9.10 5.08 21.37
N GLU A 101 8.71 3.92 20.84
CA GLU A 101 9.60 2.85 20.42
C GLU A 101 8.96 2.04 19.29
N VAL A 102 9.80 1.57 18.37
CA VAL A 102 9.44 0.65 17.29
C VAL A 102 10.25 -0.63 17.47
N LEU A 103 9.58 -1.74 17.72
CA LEU A 103 10.17 -3.07 17.73
C LEU A 103 10.00 -3.70 16.35
N THR A 104 11.09 -4.24 15.80
CA THR A 104 11.07 -5.06 14.60
C THR A 104 11.63 -6.43 14.93
N GLU A 105 10.79 -7.47 14.87
CA GLU A 105 11.23 -8.87 14.97
C GLU A 105 11.17 -9.48 13.57
N SER A 106 12.16 -10.29 13.19
CA SER A 106 12.12 -11.01 11.93
C SER A 106 12.70 -12.40 12.08
N ARG A 107 12.09 -13.35 11.37
CA ARG A 107 12.50 -14.75 11.37
C ARG A 107 12.62 -15.27 9.95
N LEU A 108 13.73 -15.96 9.66
CA LEU A 108 13.98 -16.69 8.43
C LEU A 108 14.71 -17.99 8.80
N GLY A 109 13.94 -19.07 8.94
CA GLY A 109 14.45 -20.37 9.38
C GLY A 109 15.09 -20.29 10.76
N LYS A 110 16.41 -20.56 10.83
CA LYS A 110 17.19 -20.49 12.08
C LYS A 110 17.59 -19.07 12.48
N HIS A 111 17.44 -18.09 11.58
CA HIS A 111 17.75 -16.71 11.87
C HIS A 111 16.55 -16.05 12.51
N HIS A 112 16.63 -15.76 13.81
CA HIS A 112 15.58 -15.09 14.56
C HIS A 112 16.19 -13.95 15.34
N MET A 113 15.70 -12.75 15.11
CA MET A 113 16.34 -11.52 15.59
C MET A 113 15.31 -10.43 15.79
N ALA A 114 15.60 -9.52 16.71
CA ALA A 114 14.80 -8.35 16.91
C ALA A 114 15.66 -7.12 17.17
N THR A 115 15.13 -5.98 16.76
CA THR A 115 15.66 -4.66 17.07
C THR A 115 14.60 -3.78 17.70
N VAL A 116 15.08 -2.83 18.48
CA VAL A 116 14.30 -1.75 19.07
C VAL A 116 14.88 -0.44 18.55
N TRP A 117 14.01 0.45 18.09
CA TRP A 117 14.38 1.71 17.46
C TRP A 117 13.53 2.86 17.98
N ARG A 118 14.14 4.00 18.30
CA ARG A 118 13.44 5.18 18.81
C ARG A 118 14.10 6.47 18.34
N LEU A 119 13.31 7.54 18.21
CA LEU A 119 13.83 8.88 17.98
C LEU A 119 14.29 9.47 19.33
N ALA A 120 15.59 9.38 19.62
CA ALA A 120 16.14 9.81 20.91
C ALA A 120 16.42 11.32 20.99
N SER A 121 16.67 11.95 19.85
CA SER A 121 16.79 13.40 19.73
C SER A 121 16.49 13.84 18.30
N ARG A 122 16.46 15.16 18.10
CA ARG A 122 16.29 15.81 16.79
C ARG A 122 17.21 15.29 15.69
N HIS A 123 18.41 14.83 16.04
CA HIS A 123 19.41 14.38 15.07
C HIS A 123 19.73 12.88 15.17
N ARG A 124 19.10 12.13 16.08
CA ARG A 124 19.48 10.75 16.37
C ARG A 124 18.30 9.84 16.63
N ALA A 125 18.26 8.73 15.90
CA ALA A 125 17.38 7.61 16.18
C ALA A 125 18.20 6.31 16.36
N PRO A 126 18.80 6.08 17.56
CA PRO A 126 19.58 4.87 17.80
C PRO A 126 18.68 3.64 17.80
N TRP A 127 19.19 2.54 17.25
CA TRP A 127 18.60 1.22 17.36
C TRP A 127 19.57 0.25 18.02
N LYS A 128 19.03 -0.82 18.62
CA LYS A 128 19.83 -1.88 19.26
C LYS A 128 19.20 -3.24 19.02
N TRP A 129 20.04 -4.28 19.02
CA TRP A 129 19.59 -5.67 19.05
C TRP A 129 18.97 -5.99 20.42
N VAL A 130 17.88 -6.75 20.40
CA VAL A 130 17.24 -7.30 21.60
C VAL A 130 16.93 -8.79 21.38
N PRO A 131 16.78 -9.59 22.45
CA PRO A 131 16.26 -10.94 22.32
C PRO A 131 14.89 -10.92 21.62
N PRO A 132 14.64 -11.80 20.63
CA PRO A 132 13.34 -11.86 19.95
C PRO A 132 12.21 -12.21 20.94
N PRO A 133 11.11 -11.45 20.99
CA PRO A 133 9.98 -11.77 21.86
C PRO A 133 9.16 -12.98 21.41
N GLY A 134 9.40 -13.52 20.20
CA GLY A 134 8.74 -14.74 19.72
C GLY A 134 7.38 -14.49 19.11
N LEU A 135 7.19 -13.32 18.50
CA LEU A 135 5.96 -12.91 17.83
C LEU A 135 5.85 -13.48 16.40
N VAL A 136 6.97 -13.94 15.82
CA VAL A 136 6.99 -14.67 14.54
C VAL A 136 7.22 -16.16 14.77
N ALA A 137 6.33 -16.99 14.23
CA ALA A 137 6.39 -18.44 14.36
C ALA A 137 7.57 -19.06 13.57
N GLU A 138 7.48 -19.18 12.25
CA GLU A 138 8.49 -19.89 11.44
C GLU A 138 9.29 -18.95 10.54
N HIS A 139 8.59 -18.09 9.80
CA HIS A 139 9.15 -17.05 8.96
C HIS A 139 8.23 -15.83 8.98
N GLY A 140 8.80 -14.65 8.72
CA GLY A 140 8.04 -13.41 8.67
C GLY A 140 8.69 -12.23 9.37
N THR A 141 7.92 -11.15 9.47
CA THR A 141 8.34 -9.92 10.15
C THR A 141 7.22 -9.39 11.02
N VAL A 142 7.58 -8.93 12.21
CA VAL A 142 6.72 -8.12 13.08
C VAL A 142 7.23 -6.70 13.08
N VAL A 143 6.32 -5.75 12.94
CA VAL A 143 6.54 -4.36 13.31
C VAL A 143 5.55 -4.02 14.42
N ARG A 144 6.07 -3.71 15.61
CA ARG A 144 5.28 -3.23 16.74
C ARG A 144 5.62 -1.79 17.05
N LEU A 145 4.60 -0.95 17.13
CA LEU A 145 4.68 0.45 17.51
C LEU A 145 4.17 0.60 18.94
N GLN A 146 4.99 1.13 19.84
CA GLN A 146 4.54 1.68 21.11
C GLN A 146 4.17 3.15 20.87
N LEU A 147 2.88 3.45 20.80
CA LEU A 147 2.39 4.76 20.37
C LEU A 147 2.46 5.78 21.51
N LYS A 148 2.86 7.01 21.19
CA LYS A 148 2.92 8.14 22.14
C LYS A 148 1.52 8.59 22.57
N ASN A 149 0.56 8.52 21.64
CA ASN A 149 -0.81 8.98 21.85
C ASN A 149 -1.74 7.77 22.01
N PRO A 150 -2.34 7.55 23.19
CA PRO A 150 -3.32 6.47 23.41
C PRO A 150 -4.62 6.66 22.62
N LEU A 151 -4.84 7.84 22.04
CA LEU A 151 -5.96 8.15 21.15
C LEU A 151 -5.58 8.09 19.66
N SER A 152 -4.43 7.49 19.32
CA SER A 152 -4.02 7.36 17.92
C SER A 152 -5.05 6.55 17.11
N PRO A 153 -5.40 6.98 15.88
CA PRO A 153 -6.22 6.19 14.97
C PRO A 153 -5.69 4.77 14.70
N LEU A 154 -4.38 4.55 14.86
CA LEU A 154 -3.77 3.22 14.77
C LEU A 154 -4.23 2.24 15.87
N LEU A 155 -4.97 2.71 16.88
CA LEU A 155 -5.56 1.87 17.91
C LEU A 155 -7.05 1.59 17.66
N ASP A 156 -7.65 2.24 16.65
CA ASP A 156 -9.04 2.03 16.26
C ASP A 156 -9.14 0.97 15.16
N PRO A 157 -9.83 -0.16 15.39
CA PRO A 157 -10.06 -1.18 14.37
C PRO A 157 -10.78 -0.61 13.14
N GLY A 158 -11.75 0.30 13.33
CA GLY A 158 -12.51 0.88 12.22
C GLY A 158 -11.63 1.67 11.27
N PHE A 159 -10.71 2.48 11.80
CA PHE A 159 -9.69 3.16 11.02
C PHE A 159 -8.79 2.18 10.24
N ILE A 160 -8.29 1.13 10.90
CA ILE A 160 -7.40 0.14 10.27
C ILE A 160 -8.11 -0.57 9.12
N GLU A 161 -9.31 -1.11 9.38
CA GLU A 161 -10.10 -1.81 8.37
C GLU A 161 -10.45 -0.87 7.20
N GLY A 162 -10.88 0.36 7.49
CA GLY A 162 -11.18 1.36 6.48
C GLY A 162 -9.97 1.71 5.61
N ALA A 163 -8.78 1.85 6.21
CA ALA A 163 -7.54 2.08 5.47
C ALA A 163 -7.17 0.87 4.59
N LEU A 164 -7.31 -0.36 5.10
CA LEU A 164 -7.07 -1.58 4.30
C LEU A 164 -8.01 -1.67 3.11
N TRP A 165 -9.31 -1.41 3.31
CA TRP A 165 -10.28 -1.38 2.23
C TRP A 165 -9.98 -0.29 1.20
N ARG A 166 -9.63 0.91 1.65
CA ARG A 166 -9.34 2.05 0.76
C ARG A 166 -8.11 1.80 -0.12
N HIS A 167 -7.05 1.26 0.47
CA HIS A 167 -5.74 1.14 -0.18
C HIS A 167 -5.48 -0.22 -0.80
N PHE A 168 -6.12 -1.28 -0.32
CA PHE A 168 -5.86 -2.66 -0.74
C PHE A 168 -7.11 -3.39 -1.22
N GLN A 169 -8.17 -2.65 -1.60
CA GLN A 169 -9.39 -3.18 -2.22
C GLN A 169 -9.12 -4.27 -3.28
N PRO A 170 -8.14 -4.13 -4.19
CA PRO A 170 -7.90 -5.17 -5.20
C PRO A 170 -7.56 -6.55 -4.65
N LEU A 171 -6.93 -6.63 -3.47
CA LEU A 171 -6.59 -7.90 -2.82
C LEU A 171 -7.81 -8.53 -2.12
N LEU A 172 -8.87 -7.74 -1.92
CA LEU A 172 -10.12 -8.15 -1.30
C LEU A 172 -11.25 -8.36 -2.32
N ASP A 173 -11.06 -8.02 -3.59
CA ASP A 173 -12.05 -8.21 -4.66
C ASP A 173 -11.74 -9.46 -5.50
N PRO A 174 -12.63 -10.49 -5.49
CA PRO A 174 -12.44 -11.70 -6.28
C PRO A 174 -12.25 -11.48 -7.78
N ALA A 175 -12.76 -10.38 -8.34
CA ALA A 175 -12.65 -10.09 -9.77
C ALA A 175 -11.23 -9.73 -10.23
N LEU A 176 -10.31 -9.45 -9.30
CA LEU A 176 -8.93 -9.10 -9.60
C LEU A 176 -7.93 -10.22 -9.28
N VAL A 177 -8.41 -11.37 -8.77
CA VAL A 177 -7.56 -12.53 -8.45
C VAL A 177 -6.75 -12.96 -9.66
N ASP A 178 -7.34 -13.05 -10.86
CA ASP A 178 -6.66 -13.55 -12.05
C ASP A 178 -5.48 -12.67 -12.51
N ILE A 179 -5.63 -11.34 -12.44
CA ILE A 179 -4.56 -10.42 -12.83
C ILE A 179 -3.46 -10.35 -11.75
N LEU A 180 -3.83 -10.60 -10.49
CA LEU A 180 -2.92 -10.60 -9.35
C LEU A 180 -2.25 -11.95 -9.09
N ALA A 181 -2.77 -13.05 -9.63
CA ALA A 181 -2.27 -14.41 -9.38
C ALA A 181 -0.80 -14.63 -9.76
N ALA A 182 -0.27 -13.83 -10.70
CA ALA A 182 1.15 -13.86 -11.05
C ALA A 182 2.06 -13.37 -9.90
N HIS A 183 1.55 -12.50 -9.03
CA HIS A 183 2.26 -11.93 -7.89
C HIS A 183 1.84 -12.57 -6.56
N TYR A 184 0.56 -12.94 -6.44
CA TYR A 184 -0.02 -13.54 -5.24
C TYR A 184 -0.70 -14.87 -5.59
N PRO A 185 0.06 -15.92 -5.96
CA PRO A 185 -0.51 -17.19 -6.43
C PRO A 185 -1.32 -17.93 -5.35
N ARG A 186 -1.08 -17.62 -4.06
CA ARG A 186 -1.83 -18.15 -2.92
C ARG A 186 -2.87 -17.16 -2.37
N GLY A 187 -3.06 -16.03 -3.04
CA GLY A 187 -3.84 -14.89 -2.52
C GLY A 187 -3.18 -14.22 -1.32
N VAL A 188 -3.86 -13.21 -0.80
CA VAL A 188 -3.46 -12.47 0.42
C VAL A 188 -4.67 -12.37 1.33
N ARG A 189 -4.45 -12.53 2.64
CA ARG A 189 -5.44 -12.37 3.69
C ARG A 189 -5.01 -11.29 4.67
N PHE A 190 -5.94 -10.40 5.01
CA PHE A 190 -5.79 -9.46 6.12
C PHE A 190 -6.57 -9.97 7.32
N VAL A 191 -5.98 -9.88 8.52
CA VAL A 191 -6.62 -10.23 9.79
C VAL A 191 -6.48 -9.03 10.72
N VAL A 192 -7.59 -8.44 11.17
CA VAL A 192 -7.58 -7.30 12.10
C VAL A 192 -8.19 -7.76 13.43
N ASN A 193 -7.42 -7.63 14.52
CA ASN A 193 -7.81 -8.06 15.86
C ASN A 193 -8.40 -9.48 15.92
N GLY A 194 -7.76 -10.41 15.21
CA GLY A 194 -8.15 -11.80 15.13
C GLY A 194 -9.31 -12.11 14.17
N ARG A 195 -9.88 -11.10 13.49
CA ARG A 195 -10.96 -11.27 12.52
C ARG A 195 -10.42 -11.12 11.09
N PRO A 196 -10.57 -12.12 10.22
CA PRO A 196 -10.19 -11.99 8.82
C PRO A 196 -11.12 -10.97 8.14
N LEU A 197 -10.54 -10.07 7.33
CA LEU A 197 -11.34 -9.23 6.45
C LEU A 197 -11.97 -10.10 5.35
N PRO A 198 -13.26 -9.91 5.05
CA PRO A 198 -13.92 -10.69 4.01
C PRO A 198 -13.40 -10.28 2.63
N GLN A 199 -13.40 -11.23 1.70
CA GLN A 199 -13.36 -10.87 0.29
C GLN A 199 -14.76 -10.39 -0.10
N GLU A 200 -14.84 -9.20 -0.68
CA GLU A 200 -16.10 -8.59 -1.07
C GLU A 200 -16.01 -8.19 -2.54
N ARG A 201 -16.92 -8.76 -3.32
CA ARG A 201 -17.14 -8.32 -4.69
C ARG A 201 -17.93 -7.02 -4.63
N TRP A 202 -17.48 -6.01 -5.37
CA TRP A 202 -18.30 -4.81 -5.51
C TRP A 202 -19.56 -5.12 -6.32
N GLU A 203 -20.68 -5.24 -5.63
CA GLU A 203 -22.00 -5.45 -6.21
C GLU A 203 -22.60 -4.12 -6.67
N ALA A 204 -23.13 -4.11 -7.88
CA ALA A 204 -23.82 -2.97 -8.48
C ALA A 204 -24.79 -3.47 -9.56
N PRO A 205 -25.92 -2.78 -9.80
CA PRO A 205 -26.90 -3.19 -10.81
C PRO A 205 -26.31 -3.30 -12.22
N GLU A 206 -25.41 -2.37 -12.57
CA GLU A 206 -24.68 -2.40 -13.83
C GLU A 206 -23.19 -2.53 -13.57
N ARG A 207 -22.58 -3.51 -14.22
CA ARG A 207 -21.15 -3.80 -14.12
C ARG A 207 -20.60 -4.17 -15.49
N ALA A 208 -19.49 -3.54 -15.85
CA ALA A 208 -18.81 -3.79 -17.11
C ALA A 208 -17.34 -4.12 -16.89
N PRO A 209 -16.83 -5.26 -17.40
CA PRO A 209 -15.42 -5.59 -17.30
C PRO A 209 -14.58 -4.67 -18.21
N ILE A 210 -13.43 -4.25 -17.71
CA ILE A 210 -12.42 -3.51 -18.47
C ILE A 210 -11.17 -4.37 -18.55
N THR A 211 -10.73 -4.67 -19.77
CA THR A 211 -9.53 -5.46 -20.02
C THR A 211 -8.69 -4.79 -21.09
N VAL A 212 -7.45 -4.46 -20.74
CA VAL A 212 -6.50 -3.80 -21.64
C VAL A 212 -5.33 -4.74 -21.92
N ARG A 213 -4.94 -4.84 -23.19
CA ARG A 213 -3.76 -5.59 -23.66
C ARG A 213 -2.81 -4.64 -24.37
N LEU A 214 -1.61 -4.48 -23.83
CA LEU A 214 -0.53 -3.79 -24.52
C LEU A 214 0.25 -4.77 -25.42
N ALA A 215 0.72 -4.27 -26.56
CA ALA A 215 1.68 -4.94 -27.44
C ALA A 215 1.29 -6.37 -27.88
N ARG A 216 0.04 -6.59 -28.29
CA ARG A 216 -0.48 -7.89 -28.78
C ARG A 216 -0.24 -9.08 -27.82
N LYS A 217 -0.03 -8.83 -26.53
CA LYS A 217 0.16 -9.89 -25.53
C LYS A 217 -1.14 -10.70 -25.34
N ARG A 218 -0.99 -12.03 -25.16
CA ARG A 218 -2.13 -12.93 -24.89
C ARG A 218 -2.83 -12.61 -23.57
N LYS A 219 -2.04 -12.37 -22.51
CA LYS A 219 -2.55 -12.00 -21.18
C LYS A 219 -2.88 -10.50 -21.09
N PRO A 220 -3.94 -10.12 -20.36
CA PRO A 220 -4.20 -8.72 -20.02
C PRO A 220 -2.98 -8.04 -19.39
N SER A 221 -2.75 -6.79 -19.76
CA SER A 221 -1.75 -5.91 -19.15
C SER A 221 -2.34 -5.08 -18.01
N ALA A 222 -3.65 -4.82 -18.07
CA ALA A 222 -4.46 -4.32 -16.97
C ALA A 222 -5.86 -4.95 -17.05
N SER A 223 -6.49 -5.13 -15.90
CA SER A 223 -7.85 -5.69 -15.81
C SER A 223 -8.61 -5.09 -14.64
N GLY A 224 -9.93 -5.09 -14.74
CA GLY A 224 -10.83 -4.67 -13.70
C GLY A 224 -12.21 -4.41 -14.24
N TYR A 225 -12.91 -3.42 -13.70
CA TYR A 225 -14.30 -3.17 -14.05
C TYR A 225 -14.73 -1.74 -13.75
N LEU A 226 -15.81 -1.33 -14.41
CA LEU A 226 -16.65 -0.20 -14.03
C LEU A 226 -17.95 -0.72 -13.43
N ILE A 227 -18.53 0.10 -12.57
CA ILE A 227 -19.89 -0.08 -12.08
C ILE A 227 -20.68 1.21 -12.26
N ARG A 228 -22.00 1.05 -12.33
CA ARG A 228 -22.95 2.15 -12.23
C ARG A 228 -24.08 1.78 -11.29
N ASP A 229 -24.43 2.71 -10.43
CA ASP A 229 -25.53 2.60 -9.48
C ASP A 229 -26.63 3.63 -9.81
N PRO A 230 -27.93 3.30 -9.64
CA PRO A 230 -29.00 4.28 -9.81
C PRO A 230 -28.91 5.45 -8.81
N LEU A 231 -28.34 5.23 -7.62
CA LEU A 231 -28.18 6.24 -6.58
C LEU A 231 -26.72 6.72 -6.49
N PRO A 232 -26.48 7.94 -5.99
CA PRO A 232 -25.12 8.41 -5.73
C PRO A 232 -24.38 7.47 -4.77
N LEU A 233 -23.18 7.06 -5.19
CA LEU A 233 -22.26 6.27 -4.37
C LEU A 233 -21.73 7.12 -3.20
N PRO A 234 -21.24 6.51 -2.11
CA PRO A 234 -20.44 7.19 -1.11
C PRO A 234 -19.21 7.88 -1.73
N GLU A 235 -18.82 9.04 -1.21
CA GLU A 235 -17.80 9.90 -1.82
C GLU A 235 -16.46 9.16 -2.01
N GLU A 236 -16.04 8.39 -1.01
CA GLU A 236 -14.82 7.59 -0.99
C GLU A 236 -14.81 6.46 -2.03
N ARG A 237 -15.99 6.09 -2.56
CA ARG A 237 -16.16 5.07 -3.59
C ARG A 237 -16.28 5.68 -4.99
N ARG A 238 -16.59 6.96 -5.14
CA ARG A 238 -16.82 7.59 -6.46
C ARG A 238 -15.57 7.56 -7.33
N GLY A 239 -15.79 7.40 -8.63
CA GLY A 239 -14.75 7.44 -9.64
C GLY A 239 -13.93 6.16 -9.78
N LEU A 240 -13.01 6.19 -10.74
CA LEU A 240 -12.21 5.02 -11.09
C LEU A 240 -10.93 4.96 -10.27
N ALA A 241 -10.70 3.86 -9.59
CA ALA A 241 -9.42 3.57 -8.94
C ALA A 241 -8.46 2.85 -9.88
N ILE A 242 -7.18 3.22 -9.80
CA ILE A 242 -6.07 2.54 -10.45
C ILE A 242 -5.09 2.03 -9.39
N SER A 243 -4.81 0.73 -9.44
CA SER A 243 -3.95 0.02 -8.51
C SER A 243 -2.78 -0.67 -9.22
N THR A 244 -1.74 -0.97 -8.43
CA THR A 244 -0.62 -1.80 -8.84
C THR A 244 -0.19 -2.69 -7.69
N PHE A 245 -0.01 -3.98 -7.98
CA PHE A 245 0.23 -5.04 -7.00
C PHE A 245 -0.79 -5.02 -5.86
N GLY A 246 -2.02 -4.67 -6.21
CA GLY A 246 -3.13 -4.60 -5.29
C GLY A 246 -3.14 -3.41 -4.33
N LYS A 247 -2.19 -2.46 -4.45
CA LYS A 247 -2.28 -1.15 -3.79
C LYS A 247 -2.93 -0.13 -4.72
N VAL A 248 -4.01 0.50 -4.28
CA VAL A 248 -4.64 1.65 -4.94
C VAL A 248 -3.70 2.85 -4.85
N ILE A 249 -3.42 3.46 -5.99
CA ILE A 249 -2.50 4.60 -6.10
C ILE A 249 -3.27 5.91 -6.27
N LYS A 250 -4.32 5.88 -7.10
CA LYS A 250 -5.22 7.02 -7.31
C LYS A 250 -6.66 6.53 -7.43
N ARG A 251 -7.59 7.40 -7.04
CA ARG A 251 -9.03 7.27 -7.27
C ARG A 251 -9.57 8.59 -7.81
N GLY A 252 -10.68 8.53 -8.55
CA GLY A 252 -11.33 9.68 -9.16
C GLY A 252 -11.18 9.68 -10.67
N TRP A 253 -11.63 10.75 -11.31
CA TRP A 253 -11.67 10.84 -12.78
C TRP A 253 -10.50 11.62 -13.38
N ASP A 254 -9.91 12.54 -12.61
CA ASP A 254 -8.86 13.47 -13.07
C ASP A 254 -7.61 12.77 -13.58
N TRP A 255 -7.20 11.67 -12.94
CA TRP A 255 -6.01 10.94 -13.36
C TRP A 255 -6.18 10.33 -14.76
N LEU A 256 -7.41 9.95 -15.13
CA LEU A 256 -7.72 9.44 -16.45
C LEU A 256 -8.01 10.57 -17.44
N GLY A 257 -8.43 11.74 -16.95
CA GLY A 257 -8.82 12.88 -17.78
C GLY A 257 -10.14 12.65 -18.50
N ILE A 258 -11.12 12.07 -17.81
CA ILE A 258 -12.50 11.90 -18.27
C ILE A 258 -13.41 12.62 -17.27
N THR A 259 -14.60 13.03 -17.68
CA THR A 259 -15.65 13.45 -16.74
C THR A 259 -16.97 12.83 -17.19
N PRO A 260 -17.47 11.78 -16.51
CA PRO A 260 -18.78 11.23 -16.84
C PRO A 260 -19.91 12.24 -16.67
N SER A 261 -21.06 11.99 -17.29
CA SER A 261 -22.27 12.79 -17.08
C SER A 261 -22.76 12.72 -15.64
N SER A 262 -22.76 11.51 -15.05
CA SER A 262 -23.19 11.24 -13.66
C SER A 262 -22.02 10.71 -12.80
N PRO A 263 -20.97 11.52 -12.52
CA PRO A 263 -19.73 11.05 -11.88
C PRO A 263 -19.93 10.52 -10.46
N GLU A 264 -21.02 10.89 -9.79
CA GLU A 264 -21.40 10.43 -8.45
C GLU A 264 -21.99 9.03 -8.42
N ARG A 265 -22.43 8.51 -9.57
CA ARG A 265 -23.08 7.19 -9.72
C ARG A 265 -22.16 6.12 -10.28
N VAL A 266 -21.00 6.54 -10.78
CA VAL A 266 -20.07 5.66 -11.50
C VAL A 266 -18.79 5.51 -10.68
N ALA A 267 -18.33 4.28 -10.59
CA ALA A 267 -17.06 3.94 -9.99
C ALA A 267 -16.39 2.78 -10.73
N GLY A 268 -15.21 2.40 -10.26
CA GLY A 268 -14.58 1.17 -10.73
C GLY A 268 -13.23 0.97 -10.09
N LEU A 269 -12.61 -0.14 -10.48
CA LEU A 269 -11.30 -0.55 -10.02
C LEU A 269 -10.55 -1.20 -11.16
N ILE A 270 -9.31 -0.78 -11.40
CA ILE A 270 -8.40 -1.33 -12.40
C ILE A 270 -7.08 -1.68 -11.72
N GLU A 271 -6.60 -2.90 -11.93
CA GLU A 271 -5.26 -3.33 -11.55
C GLU A 271 -4.36 -3.37 -12.78
N ALA A 272 -3.20 -2.72 -12.67
CA ALA A 272 -2.18 -2.64 -13.71
C ALA A 272 -0.79 -2.87 -13.10
N PRO A 273 -0.33 -4.13 -12.94
CA PRO A 273 0.89 -4.46 -12.22
C PRO A 273 2.14 -3.75 -12.77
N ALA A 274 2.24 -3.57 -14.10
CA ALA A 274 3.40 -2.92 -14.71
C ALA A 274 3.52 -1.41 -14.40
N LEU A 275 2.48 -0.77 -13.84
CA LEU A 275 2.55 0.63 -13.45
C LEU A 275 3.39 0.87 -12.19
N ALA A 276 3.75 -0.19 -11.45
CA ALA A 276 4.68 -0.11 -10.32
C ALA A 276 6.01 0.58 -10.69
N GLN A 277 6.50 0.39 -11.91
CA GLN A 277 7.73 1.02 -12.39
C GLN A 277 7.62 2.55 -12.50
N ALA A 278 6.39 3.06 -12.65
CA ALA A 278 6.11 4.47 -12.83
C ALA A 278 5.77 5.19 -11.51
N LEU A 279 5.67 4.49 -10.37
CA LEU A 279 5.30 5.12 -9.09
C LEU A 279 6.23 6.27 -8.68
N THR A 280 5.67 7.33 -8.11
CA THR A 280 6.39 8.38 -7.38
C THR A 280 6.85 7.86 -6.01
N LEU A 281 7.76 8.58 -5.34
CA LEU A 281 8.34 8.16 -4.05
C LEU A 281 7.29 7.86 -2.98
N ASN A 282 6.28 8.72 -2.88
CA ASN A 282 5.16 8.61 -1.94
C ASN A 282 4.09 7.57 -2.34
N LYS A 283 4.23 6.93 -3.51
CA LYS A 283 3.32 5.88 -4.01
C LYS A 283 1.85 6.32 -4.08
N ALA A 284 1.63 7.62 -4.33
CA ALA A 284 0.33 8.23 -4.50
C ALA A 284 0.11 8.82 -5.91
N ASP A 285 1.12 8.73 -6.77
CA ASP A 285 1.02 9.15 -8.16
C ASP A 285 1.98 8.35 -9.04
N PHE A 286 1.92 8.64 -10.34
CA PHE A 286 2.82 8.12 -11.35
C PHE A 286 3.66 9.27 -11.92
N ALA A 287 4.94 9.00 -12.15
CA ALA A 287 5.83 9.87 -12.89
C ALA A 287 5.24 10.16 -14.28
N ARG A 288 5.35 11.41 -14.73
CA ARG A 288 4.82 11.85 -16.04
C ARG A 288 5.89 12.15 -17.07
N THR A 289 7.16 12.09 -16.69
CA THR A 289 8.31 12.40 -17.54
C THR A 289 9.25 11.21 -17.68
N GLY A 290 10.04 11.22 -18.76
CA GLY A 290 11.00 10.16 -19.09
C GLY A 290 10.34 8.81 -19.41
N PRO A 291 11.14 7.72 -19.45
CA PRO A 291 10.64 6.39 -19.81
C PRO A 291 9.51 5.87 -18.90
N ARG A 292 9.56 6.22 -17.61
CA ARG A 292 8.51 5.91 -16.62
C ARG A 292 7.20 6.63 -16.96
N GLY A 293 7.29 7.92 -17.29
CA GLY A 293 6.16 8.71 -17.77
C GLY A 293 5.55 8.16 -19.04
N ALA A 294 6.37 7.76 -20.01
CA ALA A 294 5.89 7.15 -21.25
C ALA A 294 5.07 5.88 -20.98
N THR A 295 5.50 5.05 -20.03
CA THR A 295 4.74 3.86 -19.62
C THR A 295 3.37 4.24 -19.06
N TYR A 296 3.34 5.15 -18.08
CA TYR A 296 2.09 5.60 -17.47
C TYR A 296 1.13 6.19 -18.51
N LEU A 297 1.62 7.06 -19.39
CA LEU A 297 0.81 7.69 -20.43
C LEU A 297 0.26 6.69 -21.44
N ALA A 298 1.01 5.64 -21.79
CA ALA A 298 0.54 4.58 -22.68
C ALA A 298 -0.64 3.79 -22.05
N TYR A 299 -0.53 3.41 -20.77
CA TYR A 299 -1.64 2.79 -20.05
C TYR A 299 -2.84 3.72 -19.93
N ARG A 300 -2.60 4.98 -19.53
CA ARG A 300 -3.64 6.00 -19.37
C ARG A 300 -4.45 6.17 -20.66
N LYS A 301 -3.78 6.28 -21.81
CA LYS A 301 -4.45 6.44 -23.12
C LYS A 301 -5.41 5.28 -23.42
N ILE A 302 -4.94 4.04 -23.29
CA ILE A 302 -5.76 2.87 -23.65
C ILE A 302 -6.89 2.65 -22.64
N LEU A 303 -6.62 2.89 -21.35
CA LEU A 303 -7.67 2.85 -20.33
C LEU A 303 -8.71 3.95 -20.59
N GLN A 304 -8.28 5.14 -21.01
CA GLN A 304 -9.19 6.24 -21.34
C GLN A 304 -10.12 5.83 -22.49
N GLU A 305 -9.57 5.26 -23.58
CA GLU A 305 -10.36 4.75 -24.71
C GLU A 305 -11.34 3.62 -24.32
N ALA A 306 -10.92 2.71 -23.44
CA ALA A 306 -11.78 1.60 -22.98
C ALA A 306 -12.91 2.10 -22.08
N VAL A 307 -12.60 2.98 -21.12
CA VAL A 307 -13.57 3.57 -20.19
C VAL A 307 -14.54 4.49 -20.91
N SER A 308 -14.08 5.37 -21.79
CA SER A 308 -14.96 6.26 -22.56
C SER A 308 -15.97 5.49 -23.41
N ARG A 309 -15.55 4.39 -24.05
CA ARG A 309 -16.48 3.54 -24.81
C ARG A 309 -17.55 2.93 -23.91
N GLN A 310 -17.18 2.47 -22.73
CA GLN A 310 -18.15 1.89 -21.80
C GLN A 310 -19.11 2.95 -21.24
N LEU A 311 -18.61 4.14 -20.90
CA LEU A 311 -19.46 5.24 -20.47
C LEU A 311 -20.43 5.67 -21.57
N ALA A 312 -19.99 5.74 -22.83
CA ALA A 312 -20.87 6.03 -23.96
C ALA A 312 -21.96 4.96 -24.14
N ALA A 313 -21.63 3.67 -23.97
CA ALA A 313 -22.61 2.58 -24.01
C ALA A 313 -23.67 2.69 -22.90
N TRP A 314 -23.31 3.31 -21.78
CA TRP A 314 -24.21 3.63 -20.68
C TRP A 314 -24.95 4.96 -20.86
N GLY A 315 -24.64 5.77 -21.88
CA GLY A 315 -25.17 7.13 -22.03
C GLY A 315 -24.58 8.13 -21.03
N ASP A 316 -23.48 7.78 -20.37
CA ASP A 316 -22.76 8.59 -19.38
C ASP A 316 -21.51 9.28 -19.96
N ALA A 317 -21.34 9.26 -21.29
CA ALA A 317 -20.36 10.10 -21.97
C ALA A 317 -20.84 11.55 -22.05
N ARG A 318 -19.92 12.49 -21.82
CA ARG A 318 -20.11 13.92 -22.13
C ARG A 318 -19.60 14.23 -23.53
#